data_AF-Q5TP94-F1
#
_entry.id   AF-Q5TP94-F1
#
_cell.length_a   1.000
_cell.length_b   1.000
_cell.length_c   1.000
_cell.angle_alpha   90.00
_cell.angle_beta   90.00
_cell.angle_gamma   90.00
#
_symmetry.space_group_name_H-M   'P 1'
#
loop_
_entity.id
_entity.type
_entity.pdbx_description
1 polymer ?
#
loop_
_entity_poly.entity_id
_entity_poly.type
_entity_poly.pdbx_seq_one_letter_code
_entity_poly.pdbx_strand_id
1 'polypeptide(L)'
;MYSSIYSMRQELDRIRKPVGTRENPARTCRDLHHGHPQFKDGWYWIDPNLGMGDDAVYVFCNMTAAGETCVFPDIHSSQMPTIPWRKENDKTDWYSNLRGGFRISYETVGTVQMTFLRLLSQEAYQNFTYACMNSVAWYSTKDESYDNAIRFLGENEIDIGYDNSKIKPTVLVDGCKTGRSKSE
;
A
#
# COMPACT_ATOMS: atom_id res chain seq x y z
N MET A 1 32.80 16.36 -32.03
CA MET A 1 32.12 17.62 -31.65
C MET A 1 30.60 17.49 -31.73
N TYR A 2 30.01 17.04 -32.86
CA TYR A 2 28.55 16.79 -32.95
C TYR A 2 28.04 15.71 -31.99
N SER A 3 28.80 14.63 -31.78
CA SER A 3 28.46 13.57 -30.81
C SER A 3 28.33 14.08 -29.38
N SER A 4 29.24 14.97 -28.95
CA SER A 4 29.24 15.56 -27.61
C SER A 4 28.05 16.50 -27.38
N ILE A 5 27.67 17.30 -28.38
CA ILE A 5 26.48 18.16 -28.29
C ILE A 5 25.21 17.32 -28.21
N TYR A 6 25.16 16.23 -28.99
CA TYR A 6 24.03 15.31 -28.96
C TYR A 6 23.90 14.59 -27.62
N SER A 7 25.00 14.11 -27.04
CA SER A 7 24.99 13.47 -25.72
C SER A 7 24.56 14.44 -24.60
N MET A 8 25.08 15.67 -24.61
CA MET A 8 24.67 16.70 -23.63
C MET A 8 23.18 17.04 -23.76
N ARG A 9 22.65 17.10 -24.98
CA ARG A 9 21.21 17.30 -25.20
C ARG A 9 20.38 16.16 -24.62
N GLN A 10 20.79 14.91 -24.85
CA GLN A 10 20.12 13.74 -24.28
C GLN A 10 20.18 13.74 -22.75
N GLU A 11 21.30 14.17 -22.16
CA GLU A 11 21.46 14.28 -20.71
C GLU A 11 20.57 15.37 -20.11
N LEU A 12 20.50 16.54 -20.75
CA LEU A 12 19.56 17.60 -20.38
C LEU A 12 18.10 17.14 -20.46
N ASP A 13 17.75 16.39 -21.52
CA ASP A 13 16.40 15.84 -21.67
C ASP A 13 16.09 14.82 -20.56
N ARG A 14 17.08 14.01 -20.14
CA ARG A 14 16.96 13.05 -19.02
C ARG A 14 16.80 13.73 -17.67
N ILE A 15 17.44 14.88 -17.45
CA ILE A 15 17.24 15.70 -16.24
C ILE A 15 15.84 16.32 -16.22
N ARG A 16 15.35 16.78 -17.39
CA ARG A 16 14.03 17.41 -17.51
C ARG A 16 12.89 16.41 -17.41
N LYS A 17 13.07 15.20 -17.95
CA LYS A 17 12.08 14.13 -17.99
C LYS A 17 12.74 12.80 -17.61
N PRO A 18 12.93 12.54 -16.31
CA PRO A 18 13.47 11.27 -15.85
C PRO A 18 12.69 10.08 -16.41
N VAL A 19 13.38 8.97 -16.64
CA VAL A 19 12.81 7.78 -17.31
C VAL A 19 12.40 6.67 -16.34
N GLY A 20 12.62 6.86 -15.03
CA GLY A 20 12.21 5.90 -14.01
C GLY A 20 13.10 4.66 -13.92
N THR A 21 14.39 4.79 -14.27
CA THR A 21 15.41 3.74 -14.04
C THR A 21 16.14 4.01 -12.74
N ARG A 22 16.92 3.04 -12.23
CA ARG A 22 17.69 3.22 -10.98
C ARG A 22 18.65 4.39 -11.06
N GLU A 23 19.26 4.61 -12.23
CA GLU A 23 20.22 5.68 -12.51
C GLU A 23 19.54 7.02 -12.83
N ASN A 24 18.25 7.01 -13.16
CA ASN A 24 17.47 8.20 -13.48
C ASN A 24 16.01 8.05 -13.01
N PRO A 25 15.80 8.00 -11.68
CA PRO A 25 14.48 7.81 -11.10
C PRO A 25 13.60 9.04 -11.35
N ALA A 26 12.30 8.82 -11.55
CA ALA A 26 11.34 9.93 -11.59
C ALA A 26 10.95 10.34 -10.18
N ARG A 27 10.43 11.55 -9.97
CA ARG A 27 10.03 11.95 -8.61
C ARG A 27 8.82 11.15 -8.10
N THR A 28 7.82 10.95 -8.95
CA THR A 28 6.65 10.09 -8.68
C THR A 28 6.23 9.36 -9.95
N CYS A 29 5.38 8.32 -9.82
CA CYS A 29 4.77 7.67 -10.99
C CYS A 29 3.91 8.65 -11.82
N ARG A 30 3.30 9.64 -11.17
CA ARG A 30 2.50 10.68 -11.82
C ARG A 30 3.37 11.59 -12.69
N ASP A 31 4.53 12.01 -12.18
CA ASP A 31 5.51 12.78 -12.96
C ASP A 31 6.04 11.97 -14.14
N LEU A 32 6.31 10.68 -13.92
CA LEU A 32 6.75 9.76 -14.98
C LEU A 32 5.69 9.63 -16.08
N HIS A 33 4.42 9.44 -15.69
CA HIS A 33 3.27 9.37 -16.60
C HIS A 33 3.10 10.67 -17.42
N HIS A 34 3.21 11.84 -16.79
CA HIS A 34 3.15 13.14 -17.48
C HIS A 34 4.33 13.36 -18.43
N GLY A 35 5.54 12.93 -18.03
CA GLY A 35 6.74 13.04 -18.86
C GLY A 35 6.71 12.12 -20.08
N HIS A 36 6.16 10.92 -19.90
CA HIS A 36 6.17 9.82 -20.87
C HIS A 36 4.80 9.11 -20.96
N PRO A 37 3.77 9.73 -21.59
CA PRO A 37 2.41 9.16 -21.67
C PRO A 37 2.32 7.81 -22.39
N GLN A 38 3.35 7.45 -23.17
CA GLN A 38 3.46 6.16 -23.85
C GLN A 38 3.93 5.01 -22.96
N PHE A 39 4.37 5.29 -21.73
CA PHE A 39 4.80 4.26 -20.79
C PHE A 39 3.60 3.47 -20.30
N LYS A 40 3.85 2.19 -20.00
CA LYS A 40 2.82 1.23 -19.60
C LYS A 40 2.91 0.96 -18.10
N ASP A 41 1.87 0.35 -17.57
CA ASP A 41 1.87 -0.14 -16.20
C ASP A 41 3.07 -1.07 -15.98
N GLY A 42 3.76 -0.89 -14.87
CA GLY A 42 4.99 -1.62 -14.63
C GLY A 42 5.74 -1.14 -13.40
N TRP A 43 6.88 -1.77 -13.16
CA TRP A 43 7.76 -1.40 -12.06
C TRP A 43 8.79 -0.37 -12.52
N TYR A 44 8.93 0.68 -11.73
CA TYR A 44 9.82 1.80 -12.01
C TYR A 44 10.51 2.27 -10.73
N TRP A 45 11.64 2.94 -10.90
CA TRP A 45 12.34 3.61 -9.81
C TRP A 45 11.85 5.04 -9.69
N ILE A 46 11.48 5.42 -8.46
CA ILE A 46 11.11 6.78 -8.13
C ILE A 46 11.91 7.31 -6.94
N ASP A 47 12.07 8.62 -6.88
CA ASP A 47 12.79 9.34 -5.83
C ASP A 47 11.94 10.53 -5.31
N PRO A 48 10.95 10.27 -4.43
CA PRO A 48 10.04 11.30 -3.91
C PRO A 48 10.71 12.43 -3.12
N ASN A 49 11.70 12.11 -2.28
CA ASN A 49 12.44 13.08 -1.46
C ASN A 49 13.48 13.87 -2.26
N LEU A 50 13.83 13.41 -3.46
CA LEU A 50 14.90 13.95 -4.30
C LEU A 50 16.26 13.91 -3.58
N GLY A 51 17.26 14.54 -4.18
CA GLY A 51 18.59 14.64 -3.60
C GLY A 51 19.48 13.50 -4.09
N MET A 52 19.90 12.62 -3.18
CA MET A 52 20.77 11.50 -3.53
C MET A 52 19.94 10.31 -3.99
N GLY A 53 19.87 10.07 -5.31
CA GLY A 53 19.05 8.99 -5.88
C GLY A 53 19.44 7.54 -5.49
N ASP A 54 20.46 7.35 -4.64
CA ASP A 54 20.81 6.04 -4.08
C ASP A 54 19.73 5.50 -3.10
N ASP A 55 18.89 6.37 -2.53
CA ASP A 55 17.75 5.97 -1.70
C ASP A 55 16.42 5.92 -2.47
N ALA A 56 16.47 5.99 -3.81
CA ALA A 56 15.30 5.81 -4.67
C ALA A 56 14.63 4.45 -4.40
N VAL A 57 13.32 4.39 -4.58
CA VAL A 57 12.49 3.23 -4.26
C VAL A 57 11.90 2.60 -5.52
N TYR A 58 11.78 1.27 -5.50
CA TYR A 58 11.24 0.51 -6.62
C TYR A 58 9.77 0.18 -6.37
N VAL A 59 8.90 0.76 -7.18
CA VAL A 59 7.44 0.75 -6.97
C VAL A 59 6.72 0.37 -8.25
N PHE A 60 5.46 -0.01 -8.13
CA PHE A 60 4.60 -0.22 -9.29
C PHE A 60 3.91 1.10 -9.66
N CYS A 61 4.09 1.54 -10.90
CA CYS A 61 3.37 2.67 -11.45
C CYS A 61 2.20 2.17 -12.29
N ASN A 62 1.00 2.57 -11.90
CA ASN A 62 -0.21 2.34 -12.67
C ASN A 62 -0.44 3.53 -13.62
N MET A 63 0.13 3.43 -14.82
CA MET A 63 0.05 4.46 -15.86
C MET A 63 -1.37 4.56 -16.44
N THR A 64 -2.14 3.48 -16.45
CA THR A 64 -3.55 3.49 -16.88
C THR A 64 -4.45 4.25 -15.90
N ALA A 65 -4.07 4.30 -14.62
CA ALA A 65 -4.70 5.14 -13.60
C ALA A 65 -3.96 6.48 -13.39
N ALA A 66 -3.56 7.15 -14.49
CA ALA A 66 -2.92 8.46 -14.46
C ALA A 66 -1.63 8.56 -13.61
N GLY A 67 -0.90 7.45 -13.49
CA GLY A 67 0.38 7.39 -12.78
C GLY A 67 0.26 7.24 -11.27
N GLU A 68 -0.73 6.49 -10.78
CA GLU A 68 -0.78 6.10 -9.37
C GLU A 68 0.51 5.37 -8.95
N THR A 69 1.00 5.72 -7.77
CA THR A 69 2.18 5.08 -7.17
C THR A 69 1.72 4.00 -6.20
N CYS A 70 1.90 2.73 -6.57
CA CYS A 70 1.52 1.59 -5.74
C CYS A 70 2.75 1.05 -5.00
N VAL A 71 2.72 1.20 -3.67
CA VAL A 71 3.71 0.60 -2.77
C VAL A 71 3.14 -0.69 -2.19
N PHE A 72 3.94 -1.76 -2.23
CA PHE A 72 3.56 -3.07 -1.70
C PHE A 72 4.13 -3.28 -0.30
N PRO A 73 3.40 -3.99 0.59
CA PRO A 73 3.92 -4.31 1.91
C PRO A 73 5.06 -5.30 1.81
N ASP A 74 5.91 -5.34 2.83
CA ASP A 74 7.08 -6.21 2.87
C ASP A 74 6.68 -7.69 2.73
N ILE A 75 7.59 -8.53 2.23
CA ILE A 75 7.29 -9.94 1.88
C ILE A 75 6.67 -10.71 3.05
N HIS A 76 7.19 -10.51 4.27
CA HIS A 76 6.66 -11.19 5.46
C HIS A 76 5.21 -10.77 5.78
N SER A 77 4.83 -9.54 5.42
CA SER A 77 3.46 -9.03 5.59
C SER A 77 2.52 -9.47 4.46
N SER A 78 2.99 -9.46 3.21
CA SER A 78 2.18 -9.84 2.04
C SER A 78 1.98 -11.35 1.87
N GLN A 79 2.92 -12.18 2.34
CA GLN A 79 2.89 -13.63 2.15
C GLN A 79 2.52 -14.41 3.42
N MET A 80 1.86 -13.76 4.39
CA MET A 80 1.45 -14.44 5.62
C MET A 80 0.39 -15.51 5.32
N PRO A 81 0.63 -16.80 5.66
CA PRO A 81 -0.35 -17.85 5.43
C PRO A 81 -1.58 -17.67 6.33
N THR A 82 -2.74 -18.11 5.84
CA THR A 82 -3.97 -18.15 6.63
C THR A 82 -3.88 -19.23 7.70
N ILE A 83 -3.49 -18.83 8.91
CA ILE A 83 -3.40 -19.70 10.09
C ILE A 83 -4.41 -19.28 11.15
N PRO A 84 -4.88 -20.21 12.00
CA PRO A 84 -5.71 -19.87 13.13
C PRO A 84 -4.90 -19.08 14.18
N TRP A 85 -5.35 -17.87 14.48
CA TRP A 85 -4.76 -17.03 15.51
C TRP A 85 -5.39 -17.33 16.87
N ARG A 86 -4.56 -17.75 17.84
CA ARG A 86 -5.01 -18.04 19.21
C ARG A 86 -5.07 -16.77 20.04
N LYS A 87 -6.24 -16.48 20.61
CA LYS A 87 -6.41 -15.43 21.61
C LYS A 87 -5.91 -15.94 22.95
N GLU A 88 -5.23 -15.08 23.71
CA GLU A 88 -4.88 -15.37 25.09
C GLU A 88 -6.05 -14.95 26.00
N ASN A 89 -6.57 -15.88 26.80
CA ASN A 89 -7.70 -15.65 27.71
C ASN A 89 -8.97 -15.07 27.05
N ASP A 90 -9.25 -15.45 25.78
CA ASP A 90 -10.39 -14.96 24.98
C ASP A 90 -10.49 -13.43 24.82
N LYS A 91 -9.42 -12.69 25.14
CA LYS A 91 -9.38 -11.25 24.92
C LYS A 91 -9.23 -10.96 23.43
N THR A 92 -10.02 -10.02 22.94
CA THR A 92 -9.80 -9.41 21.62
C THR A 92 -8.66 -8.42 21.75
N ASP A 93 -7.64 -8.59 20.93
CA ASP A 93 -6.46 -7.73 20.88
C ASP A 93 -6.10 -7.44 19.42
N TRP A 94 -5.23 -6.46 19.21
CA TRP A 94 -4.66 -6.18 17.90
C TRP A 94 -3.85 -7.36 17.40
N TYR A 95 -3.92 -7.60 16.09
CA TYR A 95 -3.17 -8.65 15.42
C TYR A 95 -1.69 -8.66 15.83
N SER A 96 -1.04 -7.49 15.89
CA SER A 96 0.37 -7.33 16.24
C SER A 96 0.72 -7.75 17.67
N ASN A 97 -0.27 -7.80 18.57
CA ASN A 97 -0.06 -8.18 19.98
C ASN A 97 -0.27 -9.68 20.19
N LEU A 98 -0.86 -10.38 19.22
CA LEU A 98 -1.01 -11.83 19.28
C LEU A 98 0.34 -12.53 19.17
N ARG A 99 0.46 -13.71 19.76
CA ARG A 99 1.69 -14.51 19.67
C ARG A 99 2.02 -14.83 18.21
N GLY A 100 3.15 -14.30 17.73
CA GLY A 100 3.61 -14.45 16.34
C GLY A 100 2.92 -13.49 15.35
N GLY A 101 2.05 -12.59 15.82
CA GLY A 101 1.55 -11.48 15.04
C GLY A 101 2.58 -10.35 14.92
N PHE A 102 2.36 -9.45 13.97
CA PHE A 102 3.27 -8.33 13.68
C PHE A 102 2.48 -7.17 13.05
N ARG A 103 3.10 -5.98 12.95
CA ARG A 103 2.49 -4.85 12.23
C ARG A 103 2.76 -5.02 10.73
N ILE A 104 1.74 -4.76 9.90
CA ILE A 104 1.92 -4.74 8.44
C ILE A 104 2.92 -3.62 8.11
N SER A 105 4.02 -3.99 7.48
CA SER A 105 5.15 -3.09 7.29
C SER A 105 5.38 -2.76 5.81
N TYR A 106 5.97 -1.59 5.60
CA TYR A 106 6.40 -1.04 4.31
C TYR A 106 7.85 -0.51 4.45
N GLU A 107 8.65 -1.17 5.28
CA GLU A 107 9.97 -0.69 5.71
C GLU A 107 10.94 -0.61 4.53
N THR A 108 10.76 -1.43 3.50
CA THR A 108 11.56 -1.39 2.27
C THR A 108 11.51 -0.05 1.52
N VAL A 109 10.43 0.73 1.69
CA VAL A 109 10.34 2.10 1.14
C VAL A 109 10.95 3.13 2.09
N GLY A 110 10.90 2.87 3.39
CA GLY A 110 11.42 3.78 4.41
C GLY A 110 10.48 4.97 4.70
N THR A 111 10.64 5.53 5.90
CA THR A 111 9.75 6.57 6.43
C THR A 111 9.84 7.90 5.68
N VAL A 112 11.04 8.27 5.23
CA VAL A 112 11.28 9.52 4.50
C VAL A 112 10.57 9.48 3.15
N GLN A 113 10.81 8.46 2.33
CA GLN A 113 10.18 8.34 1.02
C GLN A 113 8.64 8.24 1.14
N MET A 114 8.14 7.48 2.11
CA MET A 114 6.70 7.39 2.37
C MET A 114 6.09 8.74 2.78
N THR A 115 6.81 9.55 3.56
CA THR A 115 6.36 10.90 3.94
C THR A 115 6.26 11.81 2.72
N PHE A 116 7.25 11.79 1.83
CA PHE A 116 7.20 12.59 0.59
C PHE A 116 6.10 12.10 -0.36
N LEU A 117 5.86 10.79 -0.47
CA LEU A 117 4.73 10.27 -1.23
C LEU A 117 3.38 10.80 -0.71
N ARG A 118 3.20 10.89 0.61
CA ARG A 118 2.00 11.49 1.21
C ARG A 118 1.87 12.98 0.89
N LEU A 119 2.97 13.73 0.95
CA LEU A 119 2.97 15.16 0.61
C LEU A 119 2.70 15.43 -0.88
N LEU A 120 3.09 14.51 -1.75
CA LEU A 120 2.97 14.61 -3.21
C LEU A 120 1.68 13.99 -3.75
N SER A 121 0.85 13.41 -2.89
CA SER A 121 -0.42 12.76 -3.25
C SER A 121 -1.60 13.52 -2.65
N GLN A 122 -2.68 13.64 -3.41
CA GLN A 122 -3.92 14.24 -2.92
C GLN A 122 -4.75 13.25 -2.10
N GLU A 123 -4.72 11.97 -2.49
CA GLU A 123 -5.51 10.90 -1.91
C GLU A 123 -4.66 9.62 -1.87
N ALA A 124 -5.05 8.69 -1.01
CA ALA A 124 -4.47 7.36 -0.94
C ALA A 124 -5.56 6.35 -0.58
N TYR A 125 -5.45 5.14 -1.11
CA TYR A 125 -6.34 4.04 -0.80
C TYR A 125 -5.53 2.75 -0.62
N GLN A 126 -6.08 1.81 0.13
CA GLN A 126 -5.47 0.52 0.39
C GLN A 126 -6.57 -0.54 0.44
N ASN A 127 -6.38 -1.63 -0.30
CA ASN A 127 -7.25 -2.78 -0.23
C ASN A 127 -6.68 -3.80 0.76
N PHE A 128 -7.54 -4.34 1.62
CA PHE A 128 -7.18 -5.37 2.58
C PHE A 128 -8.17 -6.53 2.49
N THR A 129 -7.69 -7.76 2.52
CA THR A 129 -8.52 -8.97 2.52
C THR A 129 -8.36 -9.71 3.84
N TYR A 130 -9.45 -9.84 4.58
CA TYR A 130 -9.52 -10.66 5.78
C TYR A 130 -10.02 -12.06 5.42
N ALA A 131 -9.16 -13.06 5.56
CA ALA A 131 -9.54 -14.46 5.40
C ALA A 131 -10.16 -14.98 6.70
N CYS A 132 -11.37 -15.53 6.62
CA CYS A 132 -12.15 -15.95 7.78
C CYS A 132 -12.49 -17.45 7.74
N MET A 133 -12.43 -18.07 8.91
CA MET A 133 -12.99 -19.40 9.17
C MET A 133 -13.57 -19.39 10.58
N ASN A 134 -14.87 -19.68 10.70
CA ASN A 134 -15.63 -19.55 11.94
C ASN A 134 -15.50 -18.17 12.63
N SER A 135 -15.41 -17.11 11.82
CA SER A 135 -15.20 -15.74 12.28
C SER A 135 -16.02 -14.77 11.43
N VAL A 136 -16.60 -13.75 12.07
CA VAL A 136 -17.28 -12.64 11.39
C VAL A 136 -16.27 -11.54 11.11
N ALA A 137 -16.32 -10.97 9.90
CA ALA A 137 -15.42 -9.90 9.50
C ALA A 137 -16.05 -8.51 9.61
N TRP A 138 -17.34 -8.38 9.29
CA TRP A 138 -18.02 -7.09 9.22
C TRP A 138 -19.43 -7.13 9.79
N TYR A 139 -20.43 -7.56 9.00
CA TYR A 139 -21.81 -7.69 9.50
C TYR A 139 -22.08 -9.11 10.01
N SER A 140 -22.68 -9.26 11.20
CA SER A 140 -23.13 -10.56 11.74
C SER A 140 -24.59 -10.80 11.38
N THR A 141 -24.91 -11.88 10.63
CA THR A 141 -26.31 -12.28 10.42
C THR A 141 -26.96 -12.88 11.66
N LYS A 142 -26.16 -13.39 12.59
CA LYS A 142 -26.65 -14.03 13.82
C LYS A 142 -27.08 -12.99 14.85
N ASP A 143 -26.27 -11.96 15.00
CA ASP A 143 -26.48 -10.90 16.01
C ASP A 143 -27.17 -9.67 15.40
N GLU A 144 -27.36 -9.67 14.08
CA GLU A 144 -27.93 -8.57 13.29
C GLU A 144 -27.23 -7.21 13.51
N SER A 145 -25.95 -7.23 13.87
CA SER A 145 -25.16 -6.06 14.25
C SER A 145 -23.76 -6.04 13.60
N TYR A 146 -23.03 -4.95 13.83
CA TYR A 146 -21.64 -4.75 13.42
C TYR A 146 -20.67 -4.77 14.61
N ASP A 147 -21.11 -5.22 15.78
CA ASP A 147 -20.33 -5.17 17.02
C ASP A 147 -19.04 -6.00 16.93
N ASN A 148 -19.05 -7.02 16.05
CA ASN A 148 -17.94 -7.92 15.78
C ASN A 148 -17.13 -7.54 14.53
N ALA A 149 -17.37 -6.35 13.96
CA ALA A 149 -16.64 -5.88 12.79
C ALA A 149 -15.14 -5.70 13.11
N ILE A 150 -14.28 -6.13 12.20
CA ILE A 150 -12.84 -5.91 12.33
C ILE A 150 -12.52 -4.41 12.28
N ARG A 151 -11.41 -4.07 12.94
CA ARG A 151 -10.89 -2.71 13.01
C ARG A 151 -9.47 -2.70 12.43
N PHE A 152 -9.12 -1.59 11.81
CA PHE A 152 -7.76 -1.31 11.35
C PHE A 152 -7.20 -0.14 12.15
N LEU A 153 -5.89 -0.15 12.32
CA LEU A 153 -5.18 0.94 12.97
C LEU A 153 -4.22 1.55 11.94
N GLY A 154 -4.41 2.83 11.63
CA GLY A 154 -3.50 3.58 10.78
C GLY A 154 -2.16 3.85 11.48
N GLU A 155 -1.13 4.20 10.71
CA GLU A 155 0.20 4.54 11.26
C GLU A 155 0.16 5.72 12.23
N ASN A 156 -0.77 6.64 12.03
CA ASN A 156 -1.01 7.80 12.90
C ASN A 156 -1.90 7.47 14.11
N GLU A 157 -2.04 6.17 14.45
CA GLU A 157 -2.83 5.67 15.57
C GLU A 157 -4.33 6.01 15.47
N ILE A 158 -4.81 6.33 14.26
CA ILE A 158 -6.24 6.52 13.98
C ILE A 158 -6.88 5.16 13.73
N ASP A 159 -7.92 4.88 14.51
CA ASP A 159 -8.76 3.71 14.33
C ASP A 159 -9.70 3.88 13.13
N ILE A 160 -9.80 2.83 12.30
CA ILE A 160 -10.62 2.73 11.10
C ILE A 160 -11.55 1.52 11.29
N GLY A 161 -12.87 1.75 11.33
CA GLY A 161 -13.83 0.70 11.69
C GLY A 161 -15.28 1.15 11.57
N TYR A 162 -16.21 0.33 12.06
CA TYR A 162 -17.65 0.66 11.99
C TYR A 162 -18.09 1.64 13.09
N ASP A 163 -17.84 1.29 14.36
CA ASP A 163 -18.25 2.07 15.54
C ASP A 163 -17.13 2.94 16.09
N ASN A 164 -17.49 4.15 16.55
CA ASN A 164 -16.59 5.12 17.19
C ASN A 164 -15.31 5.47 16.39
N SER A 165 -15.28 5.15 15.11
CA SER A 165 -14.18 5.48 14.21
C SER A 165 -14.49 6.73 13.38
N LYS A 166 -13.46 7.57 13.19
CA LYS A 166 -13.54 8.75 12.31
C LYS A 166 -13.59 8.37 10.82
N ILE A 167 -13.13 7.17 10.47
CA ILE A 167 -12.97 6.71 9.09
C ILE A 167 -13.63 5.35 8.97
N LYS A 168 -14.60 5.24 8.06
CA LYS A 168 -15.27 3.97 7.78
C LYS A 168 -14.70 3.36 6.51
N PRO A 169 -14.20 2.10 6.53
CA PRO A 169 -13.74 1.44 5.31
C PRO A 169 -14.92 1.13 4.39
N THR A 170 -14.67 1.13 3.08
CA THR A 170 -15.64 0.64 2.10
C THR A 170 -15.50 -0.88 1.97
N VAL A 171 -16.59 -1.60 2.22
CA VAL A 171 -16.59 -3.07 2.12
C VAL A 171 -16.94 -3.47 0.69
N LEU A 172 -15.96 -4.01 -0.03
CA LEU A 172 -16.13 -4.46 -1.41
C LEU A 172 -16.92 -5.76 -1.50
N VAL A 173 -16.59 -6.73 -0.64
CA VAL A 173 -17.23 -8.06 -0.57
C VAL A 173 -17.19 -8.55 0.88
N ASP A 174 -18.30 -9.08 1.38
CA ASP A 174 -18.38 -9.69 2.71
C ASP A 174 -18.95 -11.11 2.63
N GLY A 175 -18.04 -12.09 2.71
CA GLY A 175 -18.35 -13.51 2.73
C GLY A 175 -18.33 -14.15 4.12
N CYS A 176 -18.11 -13.36 5.18
CA CYS A 176 -17.87 -13.87 6.53
C CYS A 176 -19.07 -13.69 7.47
N LYS A 177 -20.24 -13.29 6.93
CA LYS A 177 -21.37 -12.79 7.73
C LYS A 177 -21.98 -13.79 8.72
N THR A 178 -21.90 -15.07 8.40
CA THR A 178 -22.48 -16.15 9.23
C THR A 178 -21.52 -16.64 10.31
N GLY A 179 -20.23 -16.29 10.22
CA GLY A 179 -19.20 -16.82 11.12
C GLY A 179 -19.08 -18.34 11.06
N ARG A 180 -19.35 -18.98 9.92
CA ARG A 180 -19.21 -20.44 9.71
C ARG A 180 -18.32 -20.75 8.51
N SER A 181 -17.63 -21.90 8.55
CA SER A 181 -16.97 -22.44 7.35
C SER A 181 -18.01 -22.82 6.29
N LYS A 182 -17.71 -22.62 5.00
CA LYS A 182 -18.56 -23.07 3.87
C LYS A 182 -18.59 -24.61 3.70
N SER A 183 -18.30 -25.36 4.76
CA SER A 183 -18.17 -26.83 4.77
C SER A 183 -19.34 -27.54 5.45
N GLU A 184 -20.46 -26.85 5.69
CA GLU A 184 -21.73 -27.42 6.14
C GLU A 184 -22.88 -26.93 5.25
#